data_AF-A0AAW7R3R9-F1
#
_entry.id   AF-A0AAW7R3R9-F1
#
_cell.length_a   1.000
_cell.length_b   1.000
_cell.length_c   1.000
_cell.angle_alpha   90.00
_cell.angle_beta   90.00
_cell.angle_gamma   90.00
#
_symmetry.space_group_name_H-M   'P 1'
#
loop_
_entity.id
_entity.type
_entity.pdbx_description
1 polymer ?
#
loop_
_entity_poly.entity_id
_entity_poly.type
_entity_poly.pdbx_seq_one_letter_code
_entity_poly.pdbx_strand_id
1 'polypeptide(L)'
;MEYTISFTFRTQSSQDKLSAELVFNAPNYISLTNNDAVQISGSMGATPPLDNLLVQKSQIQVQTHGATGGDTVSVRVSFSTSGSAIGGTMKLLGNTQASVHYQFAGYDNAGTINPGSFSIPLPN
;
A
#
# COMPACT_ATOMS: atom_id res chain seq x y z
N MET A 1 -12.93 14.16 4.96
CA MET A 1 -13.66 13.20 4.10
C MET A 1 -13.03 11.83 4.28
N GLU A 2 -13.81 10.77 4.12
CA GLU A 2 -13.28 9.40 4.10
C GLU A 2 -13.24 8.87 2.67
N TYR A 3 -12.13 8.23 2.32
CA TYR A 3 -11.91 7.59 1.03
C TYR A 3 -11.43 6.17 1.25
N THR A 4 -11.96 5.20 0.49
CA THR A 4 -11.38 3.86 0.49
C THR A 4 -10.31 3.78 -0.59
N ILE A 5 -9.11 3.34 -0.23
CA ILE A 5 -7.94 3.27 -1.13
C ILE A 5 -7.34 1.88 -1.07
N SER A 6 -7.04 1.33 -2.24
CA SER A 6 -6.27 0.08 -2.39
C SER A 6 -4.82 0.40 -2.70
N PHE A 7 -3.89 -0.02 -1.83
CA PHE A 7 -2.45 0.04 -2.04
C PHE A 7 -1.92 -1.33 -2.45
N THR A 8 -1.39 -1.45 -3.66
CA THR A 8 -0.79 -2.68 -4.19
C THR A 8 0.72 -2.55 -4.24
N PHE A 9 1.40 -3.21 -3.31
CA PHE A 9 2.85 -3.29 -3.26
C PHE A 9 3.35 -4.29 -4.30
N ARG A 10 4.36 -3.92 -5.09
CA ARG A 10 4.90 -4.75 -6.17
C ARG A 10 6.43 -4.66 -6.22
N THR A 11 7.10 -5.80 -6.39
CA THR A 11 8.51 -5.87 -6.76
C THR A 11 8.68 -5.81 -8.29
N GLN A 12 9.87 -5.44 -8.76
CA GLN A 12 10.18 -5.48 -10.20
C GLN A 12 10.42 -6.91 -10.70
N SER A 13 11.01 -7.77 -9.87
CA SER A 13 11.30 -9.16 -10.22
C SER A 13 10.36 -10.11 -9.49
N SER A 14 10.08 -11.23 -10.17
CA SER A 14 9.22 -12.28 -9.68
C SER A 14 9.86 -13.25 -8.71
N GLN A 15 11.09 -12.99 -8.28
CA GLN A 15 11.81 -13.84 -7.33
C GLN A 15 12.23 -13.08 -6.07
N ASP A 16 11.95 -11.78 -6.02
CA ASP A 16 12.46 -10.92 -4.97
C ASP A 16 11.49 -10.89 -3.79
N LYS A 17 12.05 -10.84 -2.59
CA LYS A 17 11.27 -10.57 -1.38
C LYS A 17 10.82 -9.11 -1.37
N LEU A 18 9.52 -8.90 -1.22
CA LEU A 18 8.93 -7.59 -0.94
C LEU A 18 9.10 -7.28 0.56
N SER A 19 9.72 -6.14 0.87
CA SER A 19 9.75 -5.56 2.22
C SER A 19 9.70 -4.04 2.13
N ALA A 20 8.55 -3.46 2.46
CA ALA A 20 8.28 -2.03 2.26
C ALA A 20 7.33 -1.46 3.31
N GLU A 21 7.41 -0.14 3.49
CA GLU A 21 6.60 0.63 4.43
C GLU A 21 6.05 1.89 3.74
N LEU A 22 4.77 2.18 3.97
CA LEU A 22 4.16 3.48 3.77
C LEU A 22 3.91 4.11 5.13
N VAL A 23 4.40 5.34 5.32
CA VAL A 23 4.10 6.18 6.48
C VAL A 23 3.32 7.40 6.00
N PHE A 24 2.19 7.69 6.63
CA PHE A 24 1.34 8.82 6.28
C PHE A 24 1.60 10.00 7.22
N ASN A 25 1.71 11.19 6.66
CA ASN A 25 1.95 12.42 7.42
C ASN A 25 0.63 13.04 7.85
N ALA A 26 0.57 13.62 9.05
CA ALA A 26 -0.61 14.37 9.49
C ALA A 26 -1.00 15.47 8.45
N PRO A 27 -2.30 15.71 8.22
CA PRO A 27 -3.47 15.18 8.93
C PRO A 27 -4.02 13.86 8.35
N ASN A 28 -3.24 13.12 7.56
CA ASN A 28 -3.66 11.91 6.87
C ASN A 28 -3.62 10.69 7.82
N TYR A 29 -4.73 9.96 7.97
CA TYR A 29 -4.74 8.73 8.75
C TYR A 29 -5.73 7.68 8.24
N ILE A 30 -5.35 6.42 8.41
CA ILE A 30 -6.19 5.25 8.19
C ILE A 30 -7.27 5.21 9.27
N SER A 31 -8.53 5.13 8.84
CA SER A 31 -9.70 4.93 9.69
C SER A 31 -9.81 3.42 9.97
N LEU A 32 -9.39 2.99 11.17
CA LEU A 32 -9.49 1.59 11.62
C LEU A 32 -10.86 1.28 12.27
N THR A 33 -11.79 2.22 12.17
CA THR A 33 -13.08 2.21 12.89
C THR A 33 -14.04 1.14 12.35
N ASN A 34 -13.92 0.85 11.07
CA ASN A 34 -14.54 -0.29 10.42
C ASN A 34 -13.39 -1.27 10.18
N ASN A 35 -13.47 -2.49 10.72
CA ASN A 35 -12.47 -3.55 10.50
C ASN A 35 -12.44 -3.96 9.01
N ASP A 36 -11.94 -3.08 8.15
CA ASP A 36 -11.91 -3.27 6.71
C ASP A 36 -10.95 -4.40 6.37
N ALA A 37 -11.41 -5.30 5.50
CA ALA A 37 -10.69 -6.52 5.16
C ALA A 37 -9.39 -6.18 4.40
N VAL A 38 -8.25 -6.65 4.93
CA VAL A 38 -7.00 -6.63 4.17
C VAL A 38 -7.00 -7.81 3.18
N GLN A 39 -6.98 -7.50 1.88
CA GLN A 39 -7.03 -8.49 0.82
C GLN A 39 -5.64 -8.83 0.27
N ILE A 40 -5.03 -9.84 0.86
CA ILE A 40 -3.72 -10.34 0.42
C ILE A 40 -3.93 -11.18 -0.85
N SER A 41 -3.43 -10.71 -1.99
CA SER A 41 -3.66 -11.32 -3.32
C SER A 41 -2.34 -11.46 -4.07
N GLY A 42 -1.97 -12.66 -4.51
CA GLY A 42 -0.72 -12.87 -5.26
C GLY A 42 -0.93 -12.78 -6.74
N SER A 43 0.16 -12.58 -7.46
CA SER A 43 0.13 -12.65 -8.91
C SER A 43 -0.36 -14.04 -9.34
N MET A 44 -1.27 -14.08 -10.31
CA MET A 44 -1.81 -15.32 -10.89
C MET A 44 -2.55 -16.26 -9.92
N GLY A 45 -3.19 -15.71 -8.88
CA GLY A 45 -4.07 -16.49 -7.99
C GLY A 45 -3.34 -17.37 -6.98
N ALA A 46 -2.01 -17.26 -6.89
CA ALA A 46 -1.25 -17.81 -5.77
C ALA A 46 -1.46 -16.93 -4.51
N THR A 47 -1.47 -17.53 -3.32
CA THR A 47 -1.39 -16.74 -2.08
C THR A 47 0.02 -16.14 -2.01
N PRO A 48 0.18 -14.82 -1.84
CA PRO A 48 1.50 -14.23 -1.62
C PRO A 48 2.15 -14.88 -0.41
N PRO A 49 3.45 -15.17 -0.46
CA PRO A 49 4.24 -15.63 0.67
C PRO A 49 4.39 -14.52 1.73
N LEU A 50 3.32 -14.20 2.46
CA LEU A 50 3.31 -13.11 3.43
C LEU A 50 3.96 -13.56 4.75
N ASP A 51 5.00 -12.85 5.18
CA ASP A 51 5.61 -13.02 6.51
C ASP A 51 4.94 -12.13 7.54
N ASN A 52 4.73 -10.87 7.19
CA ASN A 52 4.20 -9.87 8.09
C ASN A 52 3.41 -8.80 7.34
N LEU A 53 2.28 -8.40 7.93
CA LEU A 53 1.50 -7.25 7.51
C LEU A 53 1.10 -6.49 8.76
N LEU A 54 1.50 -5.22 8.82
CA LEU A 54 1.11 -4.29 9.87
C LEU A 54 0.32 -3.15 9.24
N VAL A 55 -0.90 -2.93 9.72
CA VAL A 55 -1.73 -1.77 9.37
C VAL A 55 -2.04 -1.01 10.66
N GLN A 56 -1.56 0.22 10.73
CA GLN A 56 -1.80 1.14 11.84
C GLN A 56 -2.37 2.45 11.32
N LYS A 57 -2.83 3.31 12.24
CA LYS A 57 -3.45 4.61 11.93
C LYS A 57 -2.64 5.48 10.95
N SER A 58 -1.32 5.42 10.95
CA SER A 58 -0.45 6.23 10.08
C SER A 58 0.56 5.39 9.30
N GLN A 59 0.37 4.08 9.19
CA GLN A 59 1.39 3.20 8.64
C GLN A 59 0.79 1.95 7.99
N ILE A 60 1.37 1.53 6.87
CA ILE A 60 1.22 0.18 6.32
C ILE A 60 2.62 -0.38 6.10
N GLN A 61 2.92 -1.54 6.67
CA GLN A 61 4.17 -2.25 6.45
C GLN A 61 3.86 -3.65 5.92
N VAL A 62 4.58 -4.08 4.90
CA VAL A 62 4.42 -5.38 4.24
C VAL A 62 5.78 -6.05 4.14
N GLN A 63 5.84 -7.32 4.53
CA GLN A 63 6.99 -8.19 4.35
C GLN A 63 6.55 -9.56 3.83
N THR A 64 7.29 -10.07 2.86
CA THR A 64 7.07 -11.38 2.24
C THR A 64 8.33 -12.24 2.32
N HIS A 65 8.20 -13.57 2.42
CA HIS A 65 9.36 -14.48 2.39
C HIS A 65 9.87 -14.75 0.96
N GLY A 66 9.19 -14.22 -0.06
CA GLY A 66 9.50 -14.38 -1.47
C GLY A 66 8.92 -15.67 -2.05
N ALA A 67 8.28 -15.55 -3.20
CA ALA A 67 7.78 -16.67 -4.00
C ALA A 67 8.08 -16.40 -5.46
N THR A 68 8.14 -17.48 -6.22
CA THR A 68 8.19 -17.45 -7.68
C THR A 68 6.90 -16.86 -8.23
N GLY A 69 6.86 -15.56 -8.55
CA GLY A 69 5.70 -14.98 -9.24
C GLY A 69 5.58 -13.46 -9.36
N GLY A 70 6.34 -12.63 -8.65
CA GLY A 70 6.15 -11.17 -8.73
C GLY A 70 5.11 -10.77 -7.72
N ASP A 71 5.48 -10.98 -6.46
CA ASP A 71 4.57 -10.87 -5.33
C ASP A 71 3.93 -9.49 -5.32
N THR A 72 2.60 -9.53 -5.37
CA THR A 72 1.77 -8.37 -5.11
C THR A 72 1.14 -8.53 -3.75
N VAL A 73 1.07 -7.46 -2.96
CA VAL A 73 0.25 -7.45 -1.75
C VAL A 73 -0.67 -6.25 -1.86
N SER A 74 -1.98 -6.49 -1.85
CA SER A 74 -2.97 -5.43 -1.88
C SER A 74 -3.50 -5.17 -0.47
N VAL A 75 -3.56 -3.92 -0.08
CA VAL A 75 -4.09 -3.48 1.21
C VAL A 75 -5.15 -2.43 0.93
N ARG A 76 -6.42 -2.78 1.16
CA ARG A 76 -7.55 -1.84 1.03
C ARG A 76 -7.88 -1.28 2.41
N VAL A 77 -7.88 0.04 2.53
CA VAL A 77 -8.13 0.74 3.79
C VAL A 77 -9.03 1.96 3.57
N SER A 78 -9.88 2.23 4.54
CA SER A 78 -10.55 3.53 4.64
C SER A 78 -9.59 4.57 5.20
N PHE A 79 -9.59 5.75 4.59
CA PHE A 79 -8.60 6.77 4.80
C PHE A 79 -9.29 8.11 5.05
N SER A 80 -9.02 8.71 6.20
CA SER A 80 -9.52 10.02 6.57
C SER A 80 -8.44 11.07 6.33
N THR A 81 -8.84 12.16 5.68
CA THR A 81 -7.99 13.33 5.51
C THR A 81 -8.80 14.62 5.56
N SER A 82 -8.13 15.68 6.02
CA SER A 82 -8.63 17.06 6.04
C SER A 82 -7.84 17.98 5.10
N GLY A 83 -6.91 17.44 4.30
CA GLY A 83 -6.12 18.19 3.32
C GLY A 83 -6.65 18.04 1.89
N SER A 84 -5.93 18.62 0.92
CA SER A 84 -6.19 18.46 -0.52
C SER A 84 -5.53 17.22 -1.15
N ALA A 85 -4.66 16.54 -0.40
CA ALA A 85 -3.92 15.36 -0.84
C ALA A 85 -3.53 14.46 0.35
N ILE A 86 -3.31 13.18 0.06
CA ILE A 86 -2.74 12.22 1.01
C ILE A 86 -1.22 12.19 0.82
N GLY A 87 -0.50 12.69 1.81
CA GLY A 87 0.96 12.78 1.80
C GLY A 87 1.61 11.80 2.75
N GLY A 88 2.84 11.40 2.42
CA GLY A 88 3.60 10.47 3.23
C GLY A 88 4.97 10.16 2.64
N THR A 89 5.59 9.10 3.17
CA THR A 89 6.87 8.57 2.71
C THR A 89 6.75 7.08 2.49
N MET A 90 7.27 6.60 1.37
CA MET A 90 7.47 5.19 1.07
C MET A 90 8.93 4.83 1.34
N LYS A 91 9.17 3.75 2.10
CA LYS A 91 10.50 3.22 2.39
C LYS A 91 10.61 1.77 1.96
N LEU A 92 11.77 1.43 1.41
CA LEU A 92 12.20 0.05 1.26
C LEU A 92 12.87 -0.38 2.57
N LEU A 93 12.47 -1.55 3.08
CA LEU A 93 13.07 -2.14 4.28
C LEU A 93 14.06 -3.26 3.93
N GLY A 94 14.16 -3.61 2.65
CA GLY A 94 15.17 -4.50 2.09
C GLY A 94 15.87 -3.89 0.87
N ASN A 95 16.72 -4.67 0.21
CA ASN A 95 17.52 -4.21 -0.94
C ASN A 95 16.77 -4.29 -2.28
N THR A 96 15.60 -4.93 -2.29
CA THR A 96 14.75 -5.12 -3.46
C THR A 96 14.08 -3.82 -3.86
N GLN A 97 14.12 -3.48 -5.16
CA GLN A 97 13.31 -2.38 -5.68
C GLN A 97 11.83 -2.76 -5.67
N ALA A 98 11.02 -1.94 -5.01
CA ALA A 98 9.57 -2.06 -4.98
C ALA A 98 8.91 -0.71 -5.23
N SER A 99 7.66 -0.77 -5.69
CA SER A 99 6.77 0.38 -5.86
C SER A 99 5.39 0.04 -5.30
N VAL A 100 4.58 1.05 -5.06
CA VAL A 100 3.20 0.86 -4.62
C VAL A 100 2.25 1.51 -5.61
N HIS A 101 1.37 0.74 -6.21
CA HIS A 101 0.25 1.29 -6.98
C HIS A 101 -0.90 1.62 -6.02
N TYR A 102 -1.51 2.80 -6.14
CA TYR A 102 -2.72 3.15 -5.39
C TYR A 102 -3.90 3.30 -6.35
N GLN A 103 -5.11 2.98 -5.86
CA GLN A 103 -6.36 3.30 -6.54
C GLN A 103 -7.47 3.59 -5.53
N PHE A 104 -8.20 4.69 -5.74
CA PHE A 104 -9.38 5.04 -4.96
C PHE A 104 -10.57 4.17 -5.37
N ALA A 105 -11.30 3.61 -4.41
CA ALA A 105 -12.47 2.79 -4.68
C ALA A 105 -13.61 3.65 -5.22
N GLY A 106 -14.16 3.28 -6.39
CA GLY A 106 -15.23 4.05 -7.05
C GLY A 106 -14.74 5.25 -7.87
N TYR A 107 -13.43 5.41 -8.04
CA TYR A 107 -12.83 6.49 -8.83
C TYR A 107 -11.75 5.95 -9.78
N ASP A 108 -11.53 6.66 -10.88
CA ASP A 108 -10.42 6.36 -11.81
C ASP A 108 -9.06 6.87 -11.30
N ASN A 109 -9.07 7.63 -10.18
CA ASN A 109 -7.86 8.15 -9.54
C ASN A 109 -6.96 7.00 -9.07
N ALA A 110 -5.87 6.80 -9.80
CA ALA A 110 -4.86 5.81 -9.53
C ALA A 110 -3.47 6.33 -9.88
N GLY A 111 -2.43 5.71 -9.34
CA GLY A 111 -1.05 6.10 -9.64
C GLY A 111 -0.03 5.20 -8.95
N THR A 112 1.25 5.55 -9.09
CA THR A 112 2.36 4.78 -8.51
C THR A 112 3.17 5.64 -7.57
N ILE A 113 3.52 5.06 -6.42
CA ILE A 113 4.38 5.61 -5.39
C ILE A 113 5.72 4.88 -5.49
N ASN A 114 6.78 5.65 -5.71
CA ASN A 114 8.15 5.17 -5.66
C ASN A 114 8.74 5.43 -4.26
N PRO A 115 9.87 4.78 -3.92
CA PRO A 115 10.59 5.09 -2.69
C PRO A 115 10.88 6.60 -2.54
N GLY A 116 10.64 7.13 -1.35
CA GLY A 116 10.72 8.56 -1.03
C GLY A 116 9.39 9.18 -0.66
N SER A 117 9.36 10.52 -0.60
CA SER A 117 8.15 11.28 -0.30
C SER A 117 7.13 11.18 -1.43
N PHE A 118 5.86 11.12 -1.08
CA PHE A 118 4.76 11.08 -2.05
C PHE A 118 3.62 12.03 -1.66
N SER A 119 2.82 12.39 -2.67
CA SER A 119 1.57 13.12 -2.52
C SER A 119 0.55 12.56 -3.50
N ILE A 120 -0.58 12.10 -2.99
CA ILE A 120 -1.67 11.52 -3.75
C ILE A 120 -2.81 12.55 -3.81
N PRO A 121 -3.13 13.12 -4.98
CA PRO A 121 -4.26 14.04 -5.10
C PRO A 121 -5.57 13.30 -4.78
N LEU A 122 -6.46 13.97 -4.05
CA LEU A 122 -7.79 13.43 -3.79
C LEU A 122 -8.63 13.44 -5.08
N PRO A 123 -9.52 12.45 -5.26
CA PRO A 123 -10.50 12.50 -6.32
C PRO A 123 -11.46 13.69 -6.13
N ASN A 124 -11.92 14.25 -7.26
CA ASN A 124 -12.92 15.32 -7.26
C ASN A 124 -14.32 14.78 -7.01
#